data_AF-M0CQ06-F1
#
_entry.id   AF-M0CQ06-F1
#
_cell.length_a   1.000
_cell.length_b   1.000
_cell.length_c   1.000
_cell.angle_alpha   90.00
_cell.angle_beta   90.00
_cell.angle_gamma   90.00
#
_symmetry.space_group_name_H-M   'P 1'
#
loop_
_entity.id
_entity.type
_entity.pdbx_description
1 polymer ?
#
loop_
_entity_poly.entity_id
_entity_poly.type
_entity_poly.pdbx_seq_one_letter_code
_entity_poly.pdbx_strand_id
1 'polypeptide(L)'
;MRSKRVQREIDDLVAQGWRIEEETPDRVVMVDREFGSVGSHIVVALLTFWFSLGVGNVVWAAYNYVSNSRRRVLWEDGDACPSCGATVPATADYCPSCGEALESGPDPTNAVTCPDCEAVAAGSRYCPACGTKLADTAD
;
A
#
# COMPACT_ATOMS: atom_id res chain seq x y z
N MET A 1 22.98 -3.31 0.37
CA MET A 1 22.87 -4.38 -0.66
C MET A 1 21.60 -5.12 -0.33
N ARG A 2 20.66 -5.22 -1.29
CA ARG A 2 19.34 -5.78 -1.00
C ARG A 2 19.37 -7.28 -0.69
N SER A 3 18.37 -7.74 0.06
CA SER A 3 18.18 -9.16 0.32
C SER A 3 17.89 -9.93 -0.99
N LYS A 4 18.36 -11.19 -1.09
CA LYS A 4 18.15 -12.04 -2.29
C LYS A 4 16.67 -12.30 -2.59
N ARG A 5 15.79 -12.20 -1.59
CA ARG A 5 14.34 -12.32 -1.77
C ARG A 5 13.81 -11.11 -2.52
N VAL A 6 14.09 -9.91 -2.00
CA VAL A 6 13.61 -8.64 -2.58
C VAL A 6 14.18 -8.44 -3.98
N GLN A 7 15.47 -8.75 -4.20
CA GLN A 7 16.06 -8.63 -5.53
C GLN A 7 15.33 -9.49 -6.57
N ARG A 8 15.03 -10.76 -6.25
CA ARG A 8 14.30 -11.65 -7.16
C ARG A 8 12.88 -11.16 -7.45
N GLU A 9 12.21 -10.59 -6.46
CA GLU A 9 10.86 -10.06 -6.62
C GLU A 9 10.85 -8.78 -7.47
N ILE A 10 11.86 -7.91 -7.30
CA ILE A 10 12.08 -6.76 -8.19
C ILE A 10 12.31 -7.25 -9.63
N ASP A 11 13.21 -8.21 -9.82
CA ASP A 11 13.55 -8.73 -11.16
C ASP A 11 12.31 -9.33 -11.86
N ASP A 12 11.47 -10.08 -11.13
CA ASP A 12 10.21 -10.64 -11.63
C ASP A 12 9.20 -9.55 -12.00
N LEU A 13 9.01 -8.54 -11.13
CA LEU A 13 8.10 -7.43 -11.40
C LEU A 13 8.57 -6.58 -12.58
N VAL A 14 9.87 -6.31 -12.70
CA VAL A 14 10.45 -5.62 -13.86
C VAL A 14 10.21 -6.44 -15.14
N ALA A 15 10.37 -7.76 -15.09
CA ALA A 15 10.07 -8.64 -16.23
C ALA A 15 8.59 -8.59 -16.64
N GLN A 16 7.68 -8.39 -15.67
CA GLN A 16 6.24 -8.18 -15.91
C GLN A 16 5.90 -6.76 -16.39
N GLY A 17 6.88 -5.85 -16.50
CA GLY A 17 6.71 -4.49 -16.99
C GLY A 17 6.50 -3.42 -15.90
N TRP A 18 6.58 -3.80 -14.63
CA TRP A 18 6.54 -2.85 -13.51
C TRP A 18 7.77 -1.95 -13.53
N ARG A 19 7.61 -0.72 -13.05
CA ARG A 19 8.70 0.25 -12.95
C ARG A 19 8.92 0.65 -11.51
N ILE A 20 10.17 0.94 -11.17
CA ILE A 20 10.52 1.48 -9.88
C ILE A 20 10.17 2.96 -9.84
N GLU A 21 9.41 3.37 -8.83
CA GLU A 21 9.00 4.76 -8.60
C GLU A 21 9.88 5.43 -7.54
N GLU A 22 10.16 4.71 -6.44
CA GLU A 22 10.92 5.21 -5.30
C GLU A 22 11.81 4.08 -4.78
N GLU A 23 13.10 4.37 -4.60
CA GLU A 23 14.05 3.46 -3.96
C GLU A 23 14.55 4.09 -2.67
N THR A 24 14.26 3.44 -1.54
CA THR A 24 14.89 3.75 -0.25
C THR A 24 15.66 2.53 0.23
N PRO A 25 16.57 2.69 1.22
CA PRO A 25 17.28 1.55 1.80
C PRO A 25 16.33 0.45 2.30
N ASP A 26 15.23 0.83 2.94
CA ASP A 26 14.34 -0.13 3.63
C ASP A 26 13.21 -0.68 2.74
N ARG A 27 12.87 0.00 1.63
CA ARG A 27 11.78 -0.41 0.73
C ARG A 27 12.00 0.00 -0.72
N VAL A 28 11.36 -0.73 -1.63
CA VAL A 28 11.18 -0.34 -3.03
C VAL A 28 9.71 -0.18 -3.32
N VAL A 29 9.37 0.94 -3.92
CA VAL A 29 8.02 1.16 -4.44
C VAL A 29 8.04 0.88 -5.94
N MET A 30 7.22 -0.07 -6.35
CA MET A 30 7.00 -0.40 -7.76
C MET A 30 5.60 0.02 -8.19
N VAL A 31 5.49 0.48 -9.42
CA VAL A 31 4.23 0.93 -10.03
C VAL A 31 4.04 0.29 -11.39
N ASP A 32 2.81 -0.15 -11.64
CA ASP A 32 2.31 -0.62 -12.92
C ASP A 32 1.26 0.37 -13.44
N ARG A 33 1.53 0.96 -14.61
CA ARG A 33 0.76 2.08 -15.17
C ARG A 33 -0.24 1.57 -16.20
N GLU A 34 -1.51 1.60 -15.86
CA GLU A 34 -2.59 1.09 -16.71
C GLU A 34 -3.20 2.22 -17.54
N PHE A 35 -3.07 2.18 -18.87
CA PHE A 35 -3.74 3.15 -19.75
C PHE A 35 -5.13 2.66 -20.19
N GLY A 36 -5.46 1.40 -19.90
CA GLY A 36 -6.68 0.73 -20.30
C GLY A 36 -6.51 -0.05 -21.62
N SER A 37 -7.49 -0.91 -21.92
CA SER A 37 -7.39 -1.83 -23.06
C SER A 37 -7.53 -1.11 -24.41
N VAL A 38 -6.89 -1.65 -25.45
CA VAL A 38 -7.04 -1.15 -26.83
C VAL A 38 -8.51 -1.17 -27.27
N GLY A 39 -9.27 -2.19 -26.89
CA GLY A 39 -10.70 -2.29 -27.22
C GLY A 39 -11.53 -1.17 -26.61
N SER A 40 -11.30 -0.83 -25.34
CA SER A 40 -11.99 0.28 -24.68
C SER A 40 -11.62 1.64 -25.27
N HIS A 41 -10.36 1.84 -25.67
CA HIS A 41 -9.97 3.04 -26.42
C HIS A 41 -10.73 3.14 -27.76
N ILE A 42 -10.89 2.05 -28.50
CA ILE A 42 -11.65 2.06 -29.76
C ILE A 42 -13.12 2.42 -29.51
N VAL A 43 -13.75 1.84 -28.48
CA VAL A 43 -15.14 2.15 -28.14
C VAL A 43 -15.30 3.63 -27.79
N VAL A 44 -14.44 4.17 -26.92
CA VAL A 44 -14.47 5.59 -26.56
C VAL A 44 -14.20 6.47 -27.78
N ALA A 45 -13.31 6.06 -28.69
CA ALA A 45 -13.02 6.83 -29.90
C ALA A 45 -14.26 6.88 -30.79
N LEU A 46 -14.89 5.74 -31.08
CA LEU A 46 -16.09 5.70 -31.91
C LEU A 46 -17.24 6.52 -31.31
N LEU A 47 -17.43 6.46 -29.99
CA LEU A 47 -18.49 7.19 -29.32
C LEU A 47 -18.22 8.69 -29.23
N THR A 48 -16.96 9.11 -29.10
CA THR A 48 -16.61 10.50 -28.76
C THR A 48 -15.90 11.28 -29.86
N PHE A 49 -15.42 10.63 -30.92
CA PHE A 49 -14.59 11.27 -31.94
C PHE A 49 -15.32 12.41 -32.67
N TRP A 50 -16.58 12.23 -33.08
CA TRP A 50 -17.31 13.23 -33.86
C TRP A 50 -17.59 14.53 -33.09
N PHE A 51 -17.71 14.47 -31.76
CA PHE A 51 -17.98 15.66 -30.94
C PHE A 51 -16.77 16.17 -30.14
N SER A 52 -15.70 15.37 -29.98
CA SER A 52 -14.54 15.72 -29.15
C SER A 52 -13.20 15.63 -29.86
N LEU A 53 -13.17 15.24 -31.14
CA LEU A 53 -11.93 15.03 -31.92
C LEU A 53 -10.88 14.17 -31.18
N GLY A 54 -11.34 13.21 -30.36
CA GLY A 54 -10.48 12.31 -29.60
C GLY A 54 -10.09 12.77 -28.20
N VAL A 55 -10.50 13.97 -27.75
CA VAL A 55 -10.27 14.42 -26.36
C VAL A 55 -10.88 13.45 -25.34
N GLY A 56 -12.03 12.85 -25.65
CA GLY A 56 -12.64 11.83 -24.80
C GLY A 56 -11.72 10.63 -24.55
N ASN A 57 -10.90 10.24 -25.54
CA ASN A 57 -9.95 9.14 -25.40
C ASN A 57 -8.78 9.51 -24.48
N VAL A 58 -8.27 10.73 -24.59
CA VAL A 58 -7.17 11.23 -23.73
C VAL A 58 -7.63 11.31 -22.28
N VAL A 59 -8.82 11.86 -22.03
CA VAL A 59 -9.41 11.91 -20.69
C VAL A 59 -9.62 10.51 -20.14
N TRP A 60 -10.10 9.57 -20.96
CA TRP A 60 -10.28 8.18 -20.56
C TRP A 60 -8.96 7.48 -20.25
N ALA A 61 -7.93 7.68 -21.07
CA ALA A 61 -6.58 7.16 -20.82
C ALA A 61 -6.01 7.72 -19.51
N ALA A 62 -6.12 9.03 -19.30
CA ALA A 62 -5.68 9.69 -18.08
C ALA A 62 -6.45 9.18 -16.85
N TYR A 63 -7.75 8.97 -16.98
CA TYR A 63 -8.58 8.38 -15.92
C TYR A 63 -8.07 6.99 -15.54
N ASN A 64 -7.87 6.08 -16.50
CA ASN A 64 -7.33 4.74 -16.20
C ASN A 64 -5.94 4.82 -15.60
N TYR A 65 -5.09 5.72 -16.12
CA TYR A 65 -3.75 5.92 -15.60
C TYR A 65 -3.75 6.35 -14.13
N VAL A 66 -4.67 7.22 -13.70
CA VAL A 66 -4.72 7.64 -12.28
C VAL A 66 -5.53 6.70 -11.40
N SER A 67 -6.57 6.03 -11.94
CA SER A 67 -7.51 5.23 -11.13
C SER A 67 -7.17 3.75 -11.07
N ASN A 68 -6.56 3.19 -12.13
CA ASN A 68 -6.32 1.76 -12.28
C ASN A 68 -4.84 1.38 -12.21
N SER A 69 -3.93 2.35 -12.01
CA SER A 69 -2.52 2.06 -11.76
C SER A 69 -2.34 1.35 -10.42
N ARG A 70 -1.53 0.30 -10.41
CA ARG A 70 -1.25 -0.50 -9.21
C ARG A 70 0.09 -0.10 -8.63
N ARG A 71 0.15 0.06 -7.31
CA ARG A 71 1.38 0.35 -6.57
C ARG A 71 1.64 -0.77 -5.58
N ARG A 72 2.87 -1.26 -5.53
CA ARG A 72 3.30 -2.34 -4.63
C ARG A 72 4.58 -1.93 -3.92
N VAL A 73 4.62 -2.14 -2.61
CA VAL A 73 5.78 -1.83 -1.77
C VAL A 73 6.47 -3.13 -1.38
N LEU A 74 7.76 -3.22 -1.67
CA LEU A 74 8.62 -4.35 -1.30
C LEU A 74 9.52 -3.93 -0.14
N TRP A 75 9.41 -4.62 1.00
CA TRP A 75 10.20 -4.35 2.20
C TRP A 75 11.47 -5.20 2.24
N GLU A 76 12.60 -4.59 2.62
CA GLU A 76 13.93 -5.24 2.74
C GLU A 76 13.87 -6.41 3.76
N ASP A 77 13.44 -6.08 4.99
CA ASP A 77 13.35 -6.97 6.16
C ASP A 77 11.89 -7.15 6.59
N GLY A 78 11.07 -7.70 5.68
CA GLY A 78 9.66 -7.94 5.94
C GLY A 78 9.29 -9.41 6.09
N ASP A 79 8.45 -9.71 7.08
CA ASP A 79 7.84 -11.01 7.33
C ASP A 79 6.44 -11.10 6.71
N ALA A 80 5.93 -12.32 6.55
CA ALA A 80 4.56 -12.51 6.07
C ALA A 80 3.57 -12.32 7.22
N CYS A 81 2.57 -11.46 7.02
CA CYS A 81 1.48 -11.30 7.96
C CYS A 81 0.76 -12.65 8.15
N PRO A 82 0.57 -13.14 9.40
CA PRO A 82 -0.05 -14.44 9.66
C PRO A 82 -1.53 -14.50 9.25
N SER A 83 -2.20 -13.34 9.17
CA SER A 83 -3.63 -13.24 8.87
C SER A 83 -3.93 -13.21 7.35
N CYS A 84 -3.14 -12.45 6.58
CA CYS A 84 -3.39 -12.28 5.12
C CYS A 84 -2.23 -12.69 4.19
N GLY A 85 -1.07 -13.06 4.74
CA GLY A 85 0.12 -13.45 3.96
C GLY A 85 0.88 -12.29 3.29
N ALA A 86 0.41 -11.04 3.42
CA ALA A 86 1.11 -9.89 2.87
C ALA A 86 2.46 -9.67 3.56
N THR A 87 3.49 -9.28 2.81
CA THR A 87 4.80 -8.92 3.39
C THR A 87 4.72 -7.57 4.09
N VAL A 88 5.06 -7.56 5.38
CA VAL A 88 5.00 -6.41 6.27
C VAL A 88 6.38 -6.14 6.84
N PRO A 89 6.80 -4.89 7.05
CA PRO A 89 8.12 -4.62 7.62
C PRO A 89 8.18 -5.12 9.07
N ALA A 90 9.32 -5.60 9.52
CA ALA A 90 9.49 -6.14 10.88
C ALA A 90 9.15 -5.14 11.99
N THR A 91 9.19 -3.83 11.69
CA THR A 91 8.85 -2.75 12.62
C THR A 91 7.40 -2.29 12.54
N ALA A 92 6.54 -2.96 11.76
CA ALA A 92 5.13 -2.59 11.67
C ALA A 92 4.35 -3.11 12.88
N ASP A 93 3.61 -2.22 13.53
CA ASP A 93 2.67 -2.59 14.59
C ASP A 93 1.40 -3.25 14.01
N TYR A 94 1.05 -2.88 12.77
CA TYR A 94 -0.14 -3.37 12.06
C TYR A 94 0.17 -3.70 10.61
N CYS A 95 -0.53 -4.68 10.06
CA CYS A 95 -0.45 -5.02 8.65
C CYS A 95 -1.16 -3.95 7.79
N PRO A 96 -0.45 -3.23 6.90
CA PRO A 96 -1.06 -2.22 6.03
C PRO A 96 -2.02 -2.81 4.98
N SER A 97 -2.03 -4.13 4.79
CA SER A 97 -2.88 -4.80 3.81
C SER A 97 -4.21 -5.29 4.39
N CYS A 98 -4.25 -5.72 5.66
CA CYS A 98 -5.47 -6.26 6.29
C CYS A 98 -5.86 -5.60 7.62
N GLY A 99 -4.97 -4.81 8.22
CA GLY A 99 -5.21 -4.16 9.52
C GLY A 99 -4.91 -5.04 10.74
N GLU A 100 -4.52 -6.30 10.56
CA GLU A 100 -4.15 -7.19 11.67
C GLU A 100 -2.99 -6.62 12.48
N ALA A 101 -3.07 -6.70 13.81
CA ALA A 101 -1.97 -6.35 14.69
C ALA A 101 -0.84 -7.38 14.59
N LEU A 102 0.41 -6.92 14.52
CA LEU A 102 1.58 -7.78 14.41
C LEU A 102 2.28 -7.83 15.76
N GLU A 103 2.65 -9.03 16.22
CA GLU A 103 3.29 -9.23 17.54
C GLU A 103 4.73 -8.67 17.61
N SER A 104 5.20 -8.04 16.53
CA SER A 104 6.46 -7.28 16.48
C SER A 104 6.26 -5.78 16.82
N GLY A 105 5.03 -5.37 17.17
CA GLY A 105 4.71 -4.06 17.75
C GLY A 105 5.27 -3.86 19.15
N PRO A 106 5.25 -2.63 19.69
CA PRO A 106 6.24 -2.12 20.64
C PRO A 106 6.25 -2.85 21.97
N ASP A 107 7.40 -2.77 22.63
CA ASP A 107 7.69 -3.25 23.98
C ASP A 107 6.43 -3.23 24.90
N PRO A 108 6.03 -4.35 25.54
CA PRO A 108 4.86 -4.44 26.42
C PRO A 108 4.87 -3.47 27.61
N THR A 109 5.91 -2.65 27.76
CA THR A 109 6.05 -1.58 28.75
C THR A 109 5.11 -0.38 28.50
N ASN A 110 4.52 -0.23 27.31
CA ASN A 110 3.65 0.91 26.95
C ASN A 110 2.15 0.56 26.87
N ALA A 111 1.64 -0.19 27.85
CA ALA A 111 0.20 -0.39 28.01
C ALA A 111 -0.46 0.86 28.64
N VAL A 112 -1.43 1.44 27.93
CA VAL A 112 -2.20 2.61 28.35
C VAL A 112 -3.68 2.23 28.48
N THR A 113 -4.30 2.63 29.60
CA THR A 113 -5.74 2.49 29.80
C THR A 113 -6.47 3.63 29.11
N CYS A 114 -7.47 3.30 28.27
CA CYS A 114 -8.28 4.29 27.59
C CYS A 114 -9.15 5.08 28.58
N PRO A 115 -9.14 6.43 28.54
CA PRO A 115 -9.94 7.24 29.46
C PRO A 115 -11.46 7.21 29.17
N ASP A 116 -11.88 6.79 27.97
CA ASP A 116 -13.29 6.83 27.57
C ASP A 116 -14.02 5.49 27.73
N CYS A 117 -13.32 4.36 27.54
CA CYS A 117 -13.94 3.03 27.59
C CYS A 117 -13.19 2.03 28.48
N GLU A 118 -12.14 2.47 29.18
CA GLU A 118 -11.36 1.69 30.14
C GLU A 118 -10.65 0.45 29.56
N ALA A 119 -10.73 0.24 28.24
CA ALA A 119 -9.97 -0.81 27.56
C ALA A 119 -8.46 -0.54 27.65
N VAL A 120 -7.69 -1.59 27.90
CA VAL A 120 -6.22 -1.54 27.88
C VAL A 120 -5.74 -1.70 26.45
N ALA A 121 -4.92 -0.76 25.98
CA ALA A 121 -4.30 -0.82 24.67
C ALA A 121 -2.78 -0.66 24.81
N ALA A 122 -2.00 -1.44 24.07
CA ALA A 122 -0.55 -1.37 24.09
C ALA A 122 -0.05 -0.78 22.76
N GLY A 123 0.77 0.28 22.84
CA GLY A 123 1.46 0.80 21.66
C GLY A 123 0.60 1.45 20.57
N SER A 124 -0.69 1.68 20.80
CA SER A 124 -1.61 2.24 19.81
C SER A 124 -1.86 3.72 20.03
N ARG A 125 -1.81 4.54 18.97
CA ARG A 125 -2.24 5.96 19.02
C ARG A 125 -3.74 6.15 19.24
N TYR A 126 -4.54 5.10 19.02
CA TYR A 126 -5.99 5.10 19.15
C TYR A 126 -6.44 3.83 19.85
N CYS A 127 -7.44 3.94 20.71
CA CYS A 127 -8.02 2.81 21.42
C CYS A 127 -8.70 1.85 20.42
N PRO A 128 -8.38 0.54 20.42
CA PRO A 128 -8.99 -0.44 19.53
C PRO A 128 -10.45 -0.74 19.88
N ALA A 129 -10.92 -0.41 21.09
CA ALA A 129 -12.29 -0.68 21.53
C ALA A 129 -13.27 0.45 21.19
N CYS A 130 -12.86 1.72 21.30
CA CYS A 130 -13.75 2.88 21.09
C CYS A 130 -13.25 3.92 20.07
N GLY A 131 -12.02 3.81 19.58
CA GLY A 131 -11.43 4.75 18.62
C GLY A 131 -10.90 6.06 19.22
N THR A 132 -10.99 6.26 20.54
CA THR A 132 -10.44 7.45 21.22
C THR A 132 -8.93 7.53 21.05
N LYS A 133 -8.42 8.71 20.71
CA LYS A 133 -6.97 8.95 20.61
C LYS A 133 -6.32 8.79 21.99
N LEU A 134 -5.31 7.93 22.09
CA LEU A 134 -4.50 7.77 23.29
C LEU A 134 -3.34 8.77 23.20
N ALA A 135 -3.07 9.51 24.27
CA ALA A 135 -1.95 10.43 24.31
C ALA A 135 -0.64 9.61 24.39
N ASP A 136 0.28 9.83 23.45
CA ASP A 136 1.62 9.26 23.48
C ASP A 136 2.34 9.82 24.72
N THR A 137 2.36 9.09 25.85
CA THR A 137 3.22 9.45 26.98
C THR A 137 4.57 8.75 26.80
N ALA A 138 5.47 9.42 26.09
CA ALA A 138 6.91 9.23 26.19
C ALA A 138 7.52 10.63 26.38
N ASP A 139 7.82 10.99 27.64
CA ASP A 139 8.78 12.04 27.97
C ASP A 139 10.22 11.50 27.77
#